data_AF-A0A7C9AT58-F1
#
_entry.id   AF-A0A7C9AT58-F1
#
_cell.length_a   1.000
_cell.length_b   1.000
_cell.length_c   1.000
_cell.angle_alpha   90.00
_cell.angle_beta   90.00
_cell.angle_gamma   90.00
#
_symmetry.space_group_name_H-M   'P 1'
#
loop_
_entity.id
_entity.type
_entity.pdbx_description
1 polymer ?
#
loop_
_entity_poly.entity_id
_entity_poly.type
_entity_poly.pdbx_seq_one_letter_code
_entity_poly.pdbx_strand_id
1 'polypeptide(L)'
;MQCKSYPEEPLYGGGILQGNNKFSLEFEADSPTFLLHDLCPSFYSFSAWITTKEADQSLIRARLSTGNVTYGCIGTVIAKQGCWSFIKGGFVLDSPADLSLLYFQDFEGKSVNISIASSSVQPFTEEQWRLNQEAKINRERKRFVTIHVSNTHGERLQGAMITIQQISKDFPFGSAISASIVGNLPYQKWFLKRFNAAVFENELKWYATEPKPGNINYTIPDQMLEFVRANQIVTRGHNIFWENPKYNPPWVVKLTGTELQQAVNARISSLMSRFREEFIHWDVSNELLHFDFYEQRLGPNATLDFFKTTHQADPLATLFLNEYNVVETCNDV
;
A
#
# COMPACT_ATOMS: atom_id res chain seq x y z
N MET A 1 9.46 5.86 8.73
CA MET A 1 8.79 5.88 10.06
C MET A 1 9.61 6.75 11.00
N GLN A 2 8.95 7.53 11.84
CA GLN A 2 9.61 8.42 12.80
C GLN A 2 9.90 7.62 14.08
N CYS A 3 11.17 7.37 14.37
CA CYS A 3 11.60 6.78 15.63
C CYS A 3 11.31 7.75 16.79
N LYS A 4 11.03 7.21 17.99
CA LYS A 4 10.70 8.00 19.19
C LYS A 4 11.84 7.95 20.20
N SER A 5 11.94 8.98 21.04
CA SER A 5 12.89 9.02 22.16
C SER A 5 12.54 8.02 23.26
N TYR A 6 11.25 7.69 23.42
CA TYR A 6 10.76 6.73 24.40
C TYR A 6 9.69 5.83 23.75
N PRO A 7 9.59 4.55 24.17
CA PRO A 7 8.55 3.65 23.70
C PRO A 7 7.19 4.08 24.29
N GLU A 8 6.12 3.85 23.52
CA GLU A 8 4.74 4.03 24.03
C GLU A 8 4.27 2.78 24.76
N GLU A 9 3.16 2.88 25.49
CA GLU A 9 2.51 1.75 26.16
C GLU A 9 2.18 0.60 25.18
N PRO A 10 2.20 -0.67 25.65
CA PRO A 10 1.91 -1.81 24.79
C PRO A 10 0.48 -1.73 24.25
N LEU A 11 0.31 -2.06 22.96
CA LEU A 11 -1.02 -2.22 22.39
C LEU A 11 -1.80 -3.30 23.17
N TYR A 12 -3.12 -3.13 23.30
CA TYR A 12 -4.00 -4.08 23.98
C TYR A 12 -3.56 -4.44 25.41
N GLY A 13 -2.81 -3.55 26.09
CA GLY A 13 -2.28 -3.81 27.44
C GLY A 13 -1.25 -4.94 27.51
N GLY A 14 -0.63 -5.30 26.38
CA GLY A 14 0.33 -6.40 26.27
C GLY A 14 -0.27 -7.75 25.86
N GLY A 15 -1.60 -7.88 25.88
CA GLY A 15 -2.28 -9.14 25.56
C GLY A 15 -1.76 -10.30 26.40
N ILE A 16 -1.34 -11.41 25.77
CA ILE A 16 -0.77 -12.57 26.48
C ILE A 16 0.61 -12.31 27.09
N LEU A 17 1.28 -11.21 26.72
CA LEU A 17 2.55 -10.78 27.29
C LEU A 17 2.40 -9.84 28.48
N GLN A 18 1.16 -9.62 28.96
CA GLN A 18 0.91 -8.75 30.11
C GLN A 18 1.73 -9.19 31.33
N GLY A 19 2.44 -8.23 31.94
CA GLY A 19 3.31 -8.50 33.11
C GLY A 19 4.77 -8.85 32.77
N ASN A 20 5.10 -9.11 31.50
CA ASN A 20 6.50 -9.24 31.03
C ASN A 20 7.16 -7.87 30.77
N ASN A 21 6.84 -6.86 31.58
CA ASN A 21 7.44 -5.50 31.59
C ASN A 21 8.92 -5.50 32.05
N LYS A 22 9.71 -6.47 31.58
CA LYS A 22 11.15 -6.51 31.81
C LYS A 22 11.83 -5.59 30.81
N PHE A 23 12.19 -4.41 31.32
CA PHE A 23 13.21 -3.52 30.81
C PHE A 23 14.38 -4.30 30.18
N SER A 24 14.72 -3.93 28.94
CA SER A 24 15.98 -4.23 28.24
C SER A 24 16.58 -5.60 28.57
N LEU A 25 16.09 -6.65 27.91
CA LEU A 25 16.76 -7.94 27.91
C LEU A 25 17.85 -7.91 26.83
N GLU A 26 19.10 -8.10 27.24
CA GLU A 26 20.19 -8.47 26.32
C GLU A 26 20.04 -9.96 26.02
N PHE A 27 19.97 -10.32 24.74
CA PHE A 27 19.79 -11.71 24.32
C PHE A 27 21.09 -12.25 23.71
N GLU A 28 21.54 -13.41 24.20
CA GLU A 28 22.59 -14.20 23.57
C GLU A 28 22.07 -14.96 22.34
N ALA A 29 23.01 -15.30 21.46
CA ALA A 29 22.87 -15.49 20.02
C ALA A 29 21.89 -16.57 19.51
N ASP A 30 21.19 -17.31 20.37
CA ASP A 30 20.25 -18.38 19.95
C ASP A 30 19.03 -18.54 20.89
N SER A 31 18.82 -17.63 21.85
CA SER A 31 17.72 -17.77 22.82
C SER A 31 16.41 -17.12 22.34
N PRO A 32 15.26 -17.77 22.53
CA PRO A 32 13.97 -17.15 22.25
C PRO A 32 13.76 -15.94 23.18
N THR A 33 13.33 -14.83 22.60
CA THR A 33 13.06 -13.59 23.32
C THR A 33 11.81 -13.72 24.19
N PHE A 34 10.78 -14.39 23.67
CA PHE A 34 9.58 -14.72 24.42
C PHE A 34 9.23 -16.20 24.25
N LEU A 35 8.86 -16.84 25.36
CA LEU A 35 8.19 -18.13 25.37
C LEU A 35 6.70 -17.87 25.52
N LEU A 36 5.92 -18.30 24.53
CA LEU A 36 4.46 -18.18 24.52
C LEU A 36 3.88 -19.58 24.73
N HIS A 37 3.12 -19.74 25.80
CA HIS A 37 2.51 -21.02 26.18
C HIS A 37 1.05 -21.08 25.74
N ASP A 38 0.60 -22.30 25.42
CA ASP A 38 -0.81 -22.65 25.22
C ASP A 38 -1.54 -21.77 24.18
N LEU A 39 -0.87 -21.47 23.06
CA LEU A 39 -1.49 -20.70 21.98
C LEU A 39 -2.60 -21.52 21.31
N CYS A 40 -3.78 -20.93 21.23
CA CYS A 40 -4.94 -21.55 20.58
C CYS A 40 -5.07 -21.12 19.10
N PRO A 41 -5.79 -21.89 18.27
CA PRO A 41 -6.10 -21.48 16.90
C PRO A 41 -6.84 -20.14 16.88
N SER A 42 -6.23 -19.12 16.27
CA SER A 42 -6.76 -17.75 16.23
C SER A 42 -5.92 -16.89 15.29
N PHE A 43 -6.42 -15.70 14.98
CA PHE A 43 -5.60 -14.60 14.49
C PHE A 43 -4.87 -13.93 15.66
N TYR A 44 -3.62 -13.52 15.46
CA TYR A 44 -2.83 -12.83 16.46
C TYR A 44 -2.24 -11.54 15.88
N SER A 45 -2.36 -10.46 16.65
CA SER A 45 -1.63 -9.21 16.40
C SER A 45 -0.39 -9.17 17.28
N PHE A 46 0.76 -8.89 16.68
CA PHE A 46 2.04 -8.70 17.36
C PHE A 46 2.50 -7.25 17.24
N SER A 47 3.08 -6.72 18.31
CA SER A 47 3.82 -5.45 18.26
C SER A 47 4.83 -5.34 19.39
N ALA A 48 5.85 -4.51 19.20
CA ALA A 48 6.80 -4.12 20.23
C ALA A 48 7.52 -2.82 19.84
N TRP A 49 8.23 -2.21 20.77
CA TRP A 49 9.20 -1.16 20.50
C TRP A 49 10.60 -1.73 20.58
N ILE A 50 11.44 -1.40 19.60
CA ILE A 50 12.81 -1.91 19.49
C ILE A 50 13.80 -0.77 19.28
N THR A 51 14.92 -0.80 19.99
CA THR A 51 16.13 -0.03 19.67
C THR A 51 17.29 -1.00 19.48
N THR A 52 18.18 -0.73 18.54
CA THR A 52 19.45 -1.48 18.40
C THR A 52 20.55 -0.80 19.22
N LYS A 53 21.57 -1.57 19.64
CA LYS A 53 22.82 -1.04 20.20
C LYS A 53 23.92 -0.91 19.14
N GLU A 54 23.67 -1.37 17.92
CA GLU A 54 24.60 -1.30 16.79
C GLU A 54 24.72 0.14 16.28
N ALA A 55 25.92 0.55 15.84
CA ALA A 55 26.18 1.92 15.40
C ALA A 55 25.39 2.31 14.14
N ASP A 56 25.10 1.33 13.28
CA ASP A 56 24.36 1.51 12.04
C ASP A 56 22.88 1.12 12.19
N GLN A 57 22.10 1.36 11.14
CA GLN A 57 20.70 0.95 11.10
C GLN A 57 20.61 -0.53 10.77
N SER A 58 19.76 -1.26 11.49
CA SER A 58 19.59 -2.70 11.29
C SER A 58 18.14 -3.00 10.93
N LEU A 59 17.94 -3.80 9.88
CA LEU A 59 16.63 -4.36 9.55
C LEU A 59 16.37 -5.56 10.46
N ILE A 60 15.47 -5.38 11.42
CA ILE A 60 15.12 -6.40 12.41
C ILE A 60 13.81 -7.06 11.99
N ARG A 61 13.77 -8.38 12.17
CA ARG A 61 12.62 -9.23 11.90
C ARG A 61 12.20 -9.99 13.16
N ALA A 62 10.91 -10.04 13.43
CA ALA A 62 10.33 -10.94 14.42
C ALA A 62 9.94 -12.26 13.76
N ARG A 63 10.32 -13.40 14.34
CA ARG A 63 10.03 -14.76 13.85
C ARG A 63 9.33 -15.55 14.95
N LEU A 64 8.37 -16.39 14.58
CA LEU A 64 7.67 -17.28 15.51
C LEU A 64 7.86 -18.74 15.09
N SER A 65 8.35 -19.57 15.99
CA SER A 65 8.43 -21.03 15.80
C SER A 65 7.44 -21.72 16.72
N THR A 66 6.54 -22.53 16.15
CA THR A 66 5.46 -23.21 16.86
C THR A 66 5.51 -24.70 16.55
N GLY A 67 6.43 -25.45 17.18
CA GLY A 67 6.59 -26.91 17.06
C GLY A 67 6.73 -27.47 15.63
N ASN A 68 5.61 -27.52 14.91
CA ASN A 68 5.46 -28.02 13.55
C ASN A 68 5.53 -26.94 12.46
N VAL A 69 5.34 -25.66 12.80
CA VAL A 69 5.28 -24.55 11.84
C VAL A 69 6.26 -23.47 12.25
N THR A 70 6.90 -22.82 11.28
CA THR A 70 7.67 -21.61 11.53
C THR A 70 7.17 -20.48 10.66
N TYR A 71 6.74 -19.40 11.32
CA TYR A 71 6.39 -18.14 10.69
C TYR A 71 7.67 -17.32 10.55
N GLY A 72 8.23 -17.30 9.33
CA GLY A 72 9.51 -16.67 9.02
C GLY A 72 9.55 -15.17 9.28
N CYS A 73 8.41 -14.49 9.29
CA CYS A 73 8.25 -13.09 9.66
C CYS A 73 6.86 -12.87 10.22
N ILE A 74 6.78 -12.24 11.39
CA ILE A 74 5.54 -11.74 11.99
C ILE A 74 5.59 -10.22 12.24
N GLY A 75 6.61 -9.56 11.69
CA GLY A 75 6.83 -8.11 11.68
C GLY A 75 8.28 -7.75 11.31
N THR A 76 8.49 -6.59 10.67
CA THR A 76 9.82 -6.03 10.39
C THR A 76 9.92 -4.57 10.80
N VAL A 77 11.13 -4.13 11.13
CA VAL A 77 11.40 -2.71 11.42
C VAL A 77 12.85 -2.35 11.14
N ILE A 78 13.10 -1.15 10.62
CA ILE A 78 14.44 -0.56 10.63
C ILE A 78 14.64 0.13 11.98
N ALA A 79 15.54 -0.42 12.80
CA ALA A 79 15.92 0.15 14.09
C ALA A 79 17.26 0.88 13.99
N LYS A 80 17.45 1.91 14.83
CA LYS A 80 18.71 2.65 14.93
C LYS A 80 19.07 2.85 16.40
N GLN A 81 20.35 3.01 16.69
CA GLN A 81 20.80 3.30 18.05
C GLN A 81 20.26 4.63 18.57
N GLY A 82 19.90 4.64 19.85
CA GLY A 82 19.40 5.82 20.54
C GLY A 82 17.95 6.19 20.16
N CYS A 83 17.22 5.32 19.46
CA CYS A 83 15.85 5.58 19.07
C CYS A 83 14.97 4.32 19.10
N TRP A 84 13.74 4.48 19.57
CA TRP A 84 12.76 3.41 19.62
C TRP A 84 11.93 3.39 18.32
N SER A 85 12.01 2.28 17.60
CA SER A 85 11.21 2.01 16.41
C SER A 85 10.10 1.01 16.73
N PHE A 86 8.91 1.24 16.17
CA PHE A 86 7.75 0.38 16.40
C PHE A 86 7.72 -0.76 15.38
N ILE A 87 7.87 -2.00 15.85
CA ILE A 87 7.61 -3.20 15.05
C ILE A 87 6.16 -3.63 15.27
N LYS A 88 5.49 -4.05 14.21
CA LYS A 88 4.14 -4.62 14.28
C LYS A 88 3.99 -5.69 13.21
N GLY A 89 2.97 -6.51 13.35
CA GLY A 89 2.54 -7.48 12.35
C GLY A 89 1.55 -8.45 12.95
N GLY A 90 1.55 -9.69 12.49
CA GLY A 90 0.64 -10.71 12.99
C GLY A 90 0.88 -12.08 12.36
N PHE A 91 0.13 -13.06 12.86
CA PHE A 91 0.16 -14.44 12.38
C PHE A 91 -1.19 -15.12 12.61
N VAL A 92 -1.43 -16.22 11.89
CA VAL A 92 -2.63 -17.05 12.03
C VAL A 92 -2.18 -18.44 12.45
N LEU A 93 -2.70 -18.92 13.58
CA LEU A 93 -2.51 -20.30 14.01
C LEU A 93 -3.73 -21.14 13.66
N ASP A 94 -3.51 -22.22 12.90
CA ASP A 94 -4.56 -23.15 12.48
C ASP A 94 -4.76 -24.31 13.48
N SER A 95 -3.74 -24.61 14.30
CA SER A 95 -3.75 -25.65 15.33
C SER A 95 -3.19 -25.14 16.66
N PRO A 96 -3.57 -25.72 17.80
CA PRO A 96 -2.98 -25.37 19.09
C PRO A 96 -1.47 -25.60 19.12
N ALA A 97 -0.75 -24.81 19.92
CA ALA A 97 0.68 -24.95 20.16
C ALA A 97 1.00 -24.77 21.65
N ASP A 98 1.47 -25.85 22.29
CA ASP A 98 1.82 -25.86 23.73
C ASP A 98 2.95 -24.88 24.05
N LEU A 99 3.94 -24.81 23.16
CA LEU A 99 5.06 -23.89 23.26
C LEU A 99 5.37 -23.27 21.90
N SER A 100 5.43 -21.94 21.91
CA SER A 100 5.83 -21.13 20.77
C SER A 100 6.96 -20.20 21.16
N LEU A 101 7.97 -20.11 20.30
CA LEU A 101 9.22 -19.39 20.54
C LEU A 101 9.29 -18.19 19.61
N LEU A 102 9.33 -16.98 20.20
CA LEU A 102 9.44 -15.73 19.45
C LEU A 102 10.89 -15.24 19.47
N TYR A 103 11.45 -14.98 18.30
CA TYR A 103 12.83 -14.53 18.10
C TYR A 103 12.88 -13.18 17.40
N PHE A 104 13.94 -12.43 17.65
CA PHE A 104 14.33 -11.28 16.84
C PHE A 104 15.69 -11.53 16.22
N GLN A 105 15.78 -11.33 14.92
CA GLN A 105 16.98 -11.58 14.12
C GLN A 105 17.12 -10.49 13.06
N ASP A 106 18.32 -10.35 12.50
CA ASP A 106 18.51 -9.54 11.30
C ASP A 106 17.94 -10.24 10.06
N PHE A 107 18.15 -9.63 8.89
CA PHE A 107 17.69 -10.22 7.64
C PHE A 107 18.49 -11.47 7.21
N GLU A 108 19.74 -11.60 7.65
CA GLU A 108 20.59 -12.77 7.37
C GLU A 108 20.31 -13.94 8.34
N GLY A 109 19.40 -13.74 9.31
CA GLY A 109 19.07 -14.74 10.34
C GLY A 109 20.09 -14.76 11.49
N LYS A 110 20.96 -13.75 11.59
CA LYS A 110 21.90 -13.58 12.68
C LYS A 110 21.23 -12.87 13.85
N SER A 111 21.81 -13.09 15.02
CA SER A 111 21.37 -12.42 16.24
C SER A 111 21.75 -10.96 16.27
N VAL A 112 20.86 -10.15 16.83
CA VAL A 112 20.96 -8.69 16.89
C VAL A 112 21.00 -8.23 18.34
N ASN A 113 21.84 -7.23 18.64
CA ASN A 113 21.90 -6.67 19.98
C ASN A 113 20.86 -5.55 20.15
N ILE A 114 19.71 -5.90 20.70
CA ILE A 114 18.54 -5.04 20.75
C ILE A 114 18.02 -4.86 22.18
N SER A 115 17.30 -3.78 22.40
CA SER A 115 16.44 -3.61 23.59
C SER A 115 14.99 -3.53 23.13
N ILE A 116 14.12 -4.20 23.88
CA ILE A 116 12.70 -4.33 23.56
C ILE A 116 11.87 -3.74 24.71
N ALA A 117 10.79 -3.07 24.37
CA ALA A 117 9.83 -2.53 25.33
C ALA A 117 8.40 -2.68 24.79
N SER A 118 7.43 -2.65 25.71
CA SER A 118 6.01 -2.54 25.39
C SER A 118 5.52 -3.58 24.36
N SER A 119 5.96 -4.83 24.52
CA SER A 119 5.55 -5.94 23.67
C SER A 119 4.09 -6.31 23.90
N SER A 120 3.41 -6.68 22.82
CA SER A 120 2.04 -7.19 22.85
C SER A 120 1.88 -8.33 21.86
N VAL A 121 1.22 -9.39 22.32
CA VAL A 121 0.65 -10.44 21.46
C VAL A 121 -0.81 -10.58 21.85
N GLN A 122 -1.73 -10.24 20.94
CA GLN A 122 -3.17 -10.24 21.22
C GLN A 122 -3.90 -11.17 20.26
N PRO A 123 -4.53 -12.26 20.75
CA PRO A 123 -5.44 -13.04 19.94
C PRO A 123 -6.73 -12.26 19.65
N PHE A 124 -7.29 -12.48 18.48
CA PHE A 124 -8.63 -12.04 18.14
C PHE A 124 -9.35 -13.04 17.24
N THR A 125 -10.67 -13.14 17.37
CA THR A 125 -11.51 -14.08 16.62
C THR A 125 -11.90 -13.52 15.25
N GLU A 126 -12.38 -14.40 14.35
CA GLU A 126 -12.99 -13.93 13.10
C GLU A 126 -14.17 -13.00 13.39
N GLU A 127 -15.00 -13.30 14.39
CA GLU A 127 -16.11 -12.45 14.80
C GLU A 127 -15.63 -11.04 15.21
N GLN A 128 -14.60 -10.94 16.04
CA GLN A 128 -14.01 -9.64 16.41
C GLN A 128 -13.45 -8.90 15.20
N TRP A 129 -12.84 -9.62 14.24
CA TRP A 129 -12.38 -9.04 12.99
C TRP A 129 -13.55 -8.49 12.15
N ARG A 130 -14.65 -9.25 12.02
CA ARG A 130 -15.87 -8.81 11.33
C ARG A 130 -16.50 -7.60 12.01
N LEU A 131 -16.63 -7.61 13.34
CA LEU A 131 -17.16 -6.49 14.10
C LEU A 131 -16.32 -5.22 13.93
N ASN A 132 -14.98 -5.34 13.92
CA ASN A 132 -14.09 -4.22 13.63
C ASN A 132 -14.28 -3.70 12.19
N GLN A 133 -14.48 -4.59 11.21
CA GLN A 133 -14.76 -4.21 9.83
C GLN A 133 -16.10 -3.46 9.73
N GLU A 134 -17.16 -3.95 10.36
CA GLU A 134 -18.47 -3.32 10.39
C GLU A 134 -18.43 -1.96 11.10
N ALA A 135 -17.73 -1.86 12.23
CA ALA A 135 -17.53 -0.60 12.93
C ALA A 135 -16.84 0.44 12.03
N LYS A 136 -15.79 0.04 11.31
CA LYS A 136 -15.13 0.91 10.32
C LYS A 136 -16.05 1.29 9.17
N ILE A 137 -16.84 0.36 8.64
CA ILE A 137 -17.83 0.66 7.58
C ILE A 137 -18.87 1.66 8.10
N ASN A 138 -19.40 1.46 9.30
CA ASN A 138 -20.39 2.35 9.91
C ASN A 138 -19.80 3.76 10.14
N ARG A 139 -18.55 3.85 10.60
CA ARG A 139 -17.86 5.12 10.87
C ARG A 139 -17.45 5.86 9.60
N GLU A 140 -16.82 5.17 8.65
CA GLU A 140 -16.19 5.79 7.49
C GLU A 140 -17.11 5.85 6.26
N ARG A 141 -18.07 4.93 6.13
CA ARG A 141 -18.84 4.72 4.88
C ARG A 141 -20.35 4.83 5.03
N LYS A 142 -20.89 4.94 6.26
CA LYS A 142 -22.33 5.17 6.48
C LYS A 142 -22.58 6.53 7.12
N ARG A 143 -23.77 7.08 6.87
CA ARG A 143 -24.27 8.33 7.47
C ARG A 143 -25.76 8.16 7.78
N PHE A 144 -26.23 8.82 8.83
CA PHE A 144 -27.66 8.89 9.09
C PHE A 144 -28.33 9.80 8.06
N VAL A 145 -29.44 9.34 7.49
CA VAL A 145 -30.25 10.11 6.54
C VAL A 145 -31.67 10.18 7.08
N THR A 146 -32.24 11.38 7.11
CA THR A 146 -33.65 11.60 7.44
C THR A 146 -34.40 11.93 6.17
N ILE A 147 -35.44 11.15 5.85
CA ILE A 147 -36.28 11.37 4.67
C ILE A 147 -37.61 11.98 5.13
N HIS A 148 -37.95 13.13 4.56
CA HIS A 148 -39.23 13.79 4.76
C HIS A 148 -40.06 13.68 3.49
N VAL A 149 -41.31 13.23 3.63
CA VAL A 149 -42.27 13.14 2.52
C VAL A 149 -43.40 14.12 2.80
N SER A 150 -43.69 14.99 1.84
CA SER A 150 -44.76 15.97 1.91
C SER A 150 -45.62 15.96 0.66
N ASN A 151 -46.86 16.43 0.78
CA ASN A 151 -47.73 16.67 -0.38
C ASN A 151 -47.38 18.00 -1.08
N THR A 152 -48.13 18.34 -2.13
CA THR A 152 -47.95 19.58 -2.90
C THR A 152 -48.19 20.87 -2.09
N HIS A 153 -48.82 20.76 -0.93
CA HIS A 153 -49.07 21.88 -0.01
C HIS A 153 -48.01 21.96 1.11
N GLY A 154 -46.99 21.08 1.10
CA GLY A 154 -45.94 21.04 2.11
C GLY A 154 -46.30 20.29 3.40
N GLU A 155 -47.48 19.66 3.46
CA GLU A 155 -47.92 18.90 4.63
C GLU A 155 -47.24 17.54 4.68
N ARG A 156 -46.72 17.16 5.85
CA ARG A 156 -45.99 15.90 6.03
C ARG A 156 -46.94 14.71 5.93
N LEU A 157 -46.63 13.77 5.03
CA LEU A 157 -47.36 12.53 4.88
C LEU A 157 -46.88 11.51 5.93
N GLN A 158 -47.82 10.97 6.70
CA GLN A 158 -47.56 9.86 7.62
C GLN A 158 -47.82 8.51 6.92
N GLY A 159 -47.02 7.48 7.22
CA GLY A 159 -47.21 6.14 6.67
C GLY A 159 -46.85 5.97 5.19
N ALA A 160 -46.19 6.96 4.56
CA ALA A 160 -45.72 6.85 3.18
C ALA A 160 -44.73 5.68 3.04
N MET A 161 -44.95 4.81 2.04
CA MET A 161 -44.00 3.76 1.70
C MET A 161 -42.86 4.33 0.87
N ILE A 162 -41.62 4.07 1.28
CA ILE A 162 -40.40 4.51 0.62
C ILE A 162 -39.61 3.27 0.22
N THR A 163 -39.13 3.23 -1.03
CA THR A 163 -38.15 2.26 -1.49
C THR A 163 -36.86 2.99 -1.83
N ILE A 164 -35.74 2.51 -1.28
CA ILE A 164 -34.41 3.06 -1.54
C ILE A 164 -33.63 2.04 -2.36
N GLN A 165 -33.16 2.46 -3.53
CA GLN A 165 -32.29 1.65 -4.39
C GLN A 165 -30.95 2.37 -4.57
N GLN A 166 -29.85 1.68 -4.27
CA GLN A 166 -28.52 2.19 -4.56
C GLN A 166 -28.25 2.10 -6.07
N ILE A 167 -27.97 3.24 -6.70
CA ILE A 167 -27.70 3.33 -8.16
C ILE A 167 -26.21 3.47 -8.49
N SER A 168 -25.38 3.94 -7.55
CA SER A 168 -23.94 4.11 -7.72
C SER A 168 -23.18 4.00 -6.39
N LYS A 169 -21.85 3.92 -6.46
CA LYS A 169 -20.94 3.97 -5.32
C LYS A 169 -20.26 5.33 -5.29
N ASP A 170 -20.08 5.88 -4.09
CA ASP A 170 -19.40 7.16 -3.88
C ASP A 170 -17.87 7.04 -4.06
N PHE A 171 -17.30 5.90 -3.69
CA PHE A 171 -15.86 5.67 -3.79
C PHE A 171 -15.47 4.96 -5.10
N PRO A 172 -14.25 5.21 -5.61
CA PRO A 172 -13.69 4.46 -6.73
C PRO A 172 -13.59 2.96 -6.39
N PHE A 173 -14.30 2.14 -7.15
CA PHE A 173 -14.21 0.69 -7.14
C PHE A 173 -13.98 0.23 -8.57
N GLY A 174 -12.76 -0.18 -8.86
CA GLY A 174 -12.28 -0.30 -10.23
C GLY A 174 -11.55 -1.58 -10.57
N SER A 175 -11.20 -1.70 -11.84
CA SER A 175 -10.39 -2.77 -12.41
C SER A 175 -9.47 -2.21 -13.49
N ALA A 176 -8.40 -2.95 -13.81
CA ALA A 176 -7.60 -2.65 -14.99
C ALA A 176 -8.41 -2.97 -16.26
N ILE A 177 -8.25 -2.12 -17.27
CA ILE A 177 -8.77 -2.35 -18.62
C ILE A 177 -7.60 -2.25 -19.60
N SER A 178 -7.60 -3.10 -20.62
CA SER A 178 -6.64 -3.05 -21.72
C SER A 178 -7.30 -2.52 -23.00
N ALA A 179 -6.51 -2.35 -24.06
CA ALA A 179 -6.97 -1.96 -25.39
C ALA A 179 -8.16 -2.80 -25.92
N SER A 180 -8.30 -4.04 -25.44
CA SER A 180 -9.42 -4.94 -25.77
C SER A 180 -10.81 -4.41 -25.38
N ILE A 181 -10.89 -3.36 -24.54
CA ILE A 181 -12.14 -2.67 -24.21
C ILE A 181 -12.69 -1.87 -25.40
N VAL A 182 -11.83 -1.41 -26.31
CA VAL A 182 -12.20 -0.55 -27.43
C VAL A 182 -13.01 -1.38 -28.45
N GLY A 183 -14.23 -0.94 -28.75
CA GLY A 183 -15.14 -1.63 -29.68
C GLY A 183 -15.75 -2.93 -29.17
N ASN A 184 -15.36 -3.43 -27.99
CA ASN A 184 -15.86 -4.69 -27.43
C ASN A 184 -17.09 -4.47 -26.54
N LEU A 185 -18.28 -4.38 -27.15
CA LEU A 185 -19.54 -4.10 -26.44
C LEU A 185 -19.85 -5.11 -25.30
N PRO A 186 -19.63 -6.43 -25.45
CA PRO A 186 -19.80 -7.36 -24.34
C PRO A 186 -18.90 -7.04 -23.13
N TYR A 187 -17.63 -6.74 -23.36
CA TYR A 187 -16.69 -6.41 -22.29
C TYR A 187 -17.05 -5.08 -21.62
N GLN A 188 -17.37 -4.04 -22.41
CA GLN A 188 -17.83 -2.76 -21.90
C GLN A 188 -19.06 -2.92 -20.99
N LYS A 189 -20.08 -3.65 -21.45
CA LYS A 189 -21.28 -3.91 -20.64
C LYS A 189 -20.97 -4.68 -19.35
N TRP A 190 -20.03 -5.64 -19.40
CA TRP A 190 -19.62 -6.39 -18.23
C TRP A 190 -18.91 -5.50 -17.20
N PHE A 191 -18.04 -4.61 -17.67
CA PHE A 191 -17.27 -3.67 -16.84
C PHE A 191 -18.18 -2.64 -16.17
N LEU A 192 -19.02 -1.95 -16.96
CA LEU A 192 -19.90 -0.88 -16.49
C LEU A 192 -20.93 -1.34 -15.45
N LYS A 193 -21.30 -2.63 -15.45
CA LYS A 193 -22.17 -3.20 -14.42
C LYS A 193 -21.51 -3.28 -13.04
N ARG A 194 -20.17 -3.23 -12.95
CA ARG A 194 -19.41 -3.58 -11.74
C ARG A 194 -18.58 -2.43 -11.21
N PHE A 195 -17.93 -1.70 -12.11
CA PHE A 195 -16.87 -0.77 -11.79
C PHE A 195 -17.25 0.66 -12.19
N ASN A 196 -16.88 1.61 -11.34
CA ASN A 196 -16.97 3.05 -11.60
C ASN A 196 -15.58 3.70 -11.71
N ALA A 197 -14.50 2.90 -11.64
CA ALA A 197 -13.14 3.36 -11.78
C ALA A 197 -12.30 2.42 -12.66
N ALA A 198 -11.27 2.96 -13.32
CA ALA A 198 -10.39 2.21 -14.20
C ALA A 198 -8.91 2.58 -14.02
N VAL A 199 -8.04 1.69 -14.49
CA VAL A 199 -6.63 1.98 -14.79
C VAL A 199 -6.31 1.33 -16.13
N PHE A 200 -5.51 1.98 -16.97
CA PHE A 200 -5.08 1.37 -18.22
C PHE A 200 -3.93 0.40 -17.93
N GLU A 201 -4.05 -0.85 -18.38
CA GLU A 201 -3.16 -1.93 -17.97
C GLU A 201 -1.72 -1.71 -18.47
N ASN A 202 -1.58 -1.28 -19.72
CA ASN A 202 -0.27 -1.07 -20.34
C ASN A 202 -0.20 0.18 -21.22
N GLU A 203 -1.35 0.71 -21.61
CA GLU A 203 -1.46 1.60 -22.76
C GLU A 203 -0.85 2.99 -22.50
N LEU A 204 -0.69 3.38 -21.23
CA LEU A 204 0.02 4.61 -20.85
C LEU A 204 1.50 4.40 -20.55
N LYS A 205 1.99 3.17 -20.39
CA LYS A 205 3.39 2.91 -20.00
C LYS A 205 4.35 3.42 -21.08
N TRP A 206 5.55 3.84 -20.67
CA TRP A 206 6.48 4.54 -21.57
C TRP A 206 6.89 3.68 -22.77
N TYR A 207 7.13 2.39 -22.59
CA TYR A 207 7.42 1.47 -23.71
C TYR A 207 6.28 1.33 -24.72
N ALA A 208 5.02 1.53 -24.30
CA ALA A 208 3.86 1.43 -25.18
C ALA A 208 3.64 2.72 -25.99
N THR A 209 3.94 3.86 -25.37
CA THR A 209 3.62 5.19 -25.92
C THR A 209 4.80 5.87 -26.61
N GLU A 210 6.04 5.46 -26.33
CA GLU A 210 7.24 5.98 -27.00
C GLU A 210 8.34 4.89 -27.11
N PRO A 211 8.13 3.84 -27.93
CA PRO A 211 9.08 2.74 -28.07
C PRO A 211 10.43 3.15 -28.69
N LYS A 212 10.47 4.28 -29.40
CA LYS A 212 11.67 4.90 -29.96
C LYS A 212 11.66 6.40 -29.65
N PRO A 213 12.83 7.07 -29.49
CA PRO A 213 12.87 8.48 -29.12
C PRO A 213 12.07 9.34 -30.10
N GLY A 214 11.15 10.15 -29.58
CA GLY A 214 10.30 11.05 -30.37
C GLY A 214 9.18 10.37 -31.17
N ASN A 215 9.09 9.03 -31.19
CA ASN A 215 8.01 8.31 -31.85
C ASN A 215 6.86 8.07 -30.87
N ILE A 216 6.15 9.14 -30.55
CA ILE A 216 5.06 9.15 -29.58
C ILE A 216 3.76 8.69 -30.25
N ASN A 217 3.06 7.73 -29.64
CA ASN A 217 1.75 7.28 -30.08
C ASN A 217 0.80 7.10 -28.90
N TYR A 218 -0.25 7.93 -28.85
CA TYR A 218 -1.30 7.90 -27.83
C TYR A 218 -2.65 7.42 -28.36
N THR A 219 -2.71 6.90 -29.59
CA THR A 219 -3.97 6.52 -30.26
C THR A 219 -4.84 5.59 -29.41
N ILE A 220 -4.24 4.56 -28.79
CA ILE A 220 -4.99 3.61 -27.97
C ILE A 220 -5.43 4.23 -26.63
N PRO A 221 -4.54 4.88 -25.83
CA PRO A 221 -4.97 5.65 -24.66
C PRO A 221 -6.10 6.64 -24.94
N ASP A 222 -6.07 7.35 -26.07
CA ASP A 222 -7.10 8.31 -26.44
C ASP A 222 -8.46 7.63 -26.66
N GLN A 223 -8.47 6.51 -27.39
CA GLN A 223 -9.70 5.71 -27.61
C GLN A 223 -10.24 5.13 -26.30
N MET A 224 -9.36 4.73 -25.39
CA MET A 224 -9.76 4.27 -24.06
C MET A 224 -10.29 5.42 -23.20
N LEU A 225 -9.70 6.62 -23.32
CA LEU A 225 -10.21 7.83 -22.68
C LEU A 225 -11.60 8.20 -23.17
N GLU A 226 -11.88 8.09 -24.47
CA GLU A 226 -13.23 8.28 -25.01
C GLU A 226 -14.24 7.33 -24.35
N PHE A 227 -13.89 6.05 -24.18
CA PHE A 227 -14.75 5.08 -23.50
C PHE A 227 -15.01 5.47 -22.04
N VAL A 228 -13.98 5.78 -21.26
CA VAL A 228 -14.17 6.12 -19.83
C VAL A 228 -14.91 7.45 -19.65
N ARG A 229 -14.67 8.45 -20.50
CA ARG A 229 -15.40 9.72 -20.49
C ARG A 229 -16.88 9.53 -20.80
N ALA A 230 -17.18 8.80 -21.88
CA ALA A 230 -18.56 8.54 -22.31
C ALA A 230 -19.38 7.83 -21.22
N ASN A 231 -18.72 7.12 -20.31
CA ASN A 231 -19.34 6.36 -19.24
C ASN A 231 -19.07 6.92 -17.83
N GLN A 232 -18.50 8.12 -17.72
CA GLN A 232 -18.22 8.81 -16.45
C GLN A 232 -17.39 7.94 -15.47
N ILE A 233 -16.43 7.19 -15.99
CA ILE A 233 -15.55 6.32 -15.21
C ILE A 233 -14.31 7.11 -14.80
N VAL A 234 -14.06 7.23 -13.50
CA VAL A 234 -12.84 7.88 -13.01
C VAL A 234 -11.63 7.00 -13.28
N THR A 235 -10.52 7.58 -13.73
CA THR A 235 -9.38 6.78 -14.20
C THR A 235 -8.09 7.18 -13.48
N ARG A 236 -7.24 6.19 -13.17
CA ARG A 236 -5.87 6.38 -12.69
C ARG A 236 -4.90 6.31 -13.87
N GLY A 237 -4.01 7.29 -13.98
CA GLY A 237 -2.92 7.28 -14.95
C GLY A 237 -1.77 6.40 -14.44
N HIS A 238 -1.55 5.27 -15.09
CA HIS A 238 -0.50 4.30 -14.71
C HIS A 238 0.38 3.97 -15.92
N ASN A 239 1.65 4.35 -15.94
CA ASN A 239 2.39 5.22 -15.01
C ASN A 239 3.26 6.20 -15.82
N ILE A 240 3.79 7.23 -15.16
CA ILE A 240 4.72 8.17 -15.82
C ILE A 240 6.09 7.49 -15.96
N PHE A 241 6.64 7.00 -14.83
CA PHE A 241 7.91 6.32 -14.73
C PHE A 241 7.79 5.00 -13.98
N TRP A 242 8.61 4.03 -14.40
CA TRP A 242 8.76 2.74 -13.74
C TRP A 242 10.23 2.53 -13.42
N GLU A 243 10.56 2.29 -12.16
CA GLU A 243 11.94 2.21 -11.68
C GLU A 243 12.64 0.92 -12.11
N ASN A 244 11.89 -0.15 -12.37
CA ASN A 244 12.46 -1.39 -12.88
C ASN A 244 12.95 -1.20 -14.33
N PRO A 245 14.26 -1.31 -14.62
CA PRO A 245 14.81 -1.06 -15.96
C PRO A 245 14.18 -1.92 -17.06
N LYS A 246 13.68 -3.11 -16.71
CA LYS A 246 13.02 -4.05 -17.63
C LYS A 246 11.79 -3.44 -18.32
N TYR A 247 11.11 -2.51 -17.65
CA TYR A 247 9.87 -1.90 -18.14
C TYR A 247 10.08 -0.48 -18.68
N ASN A 248 11.31 -0.09 -18.96
CA ASN A 248 11.61 1.16 -19.66
C ASN A 248 11.90 0.89 -21.15
N PRO A 249 11.65 1.85 -22.06
CA PRO A 249 12.06 1.71 -23.45
C PRO A 249 13.56 1.42 -23.57
N PRO A 250 14.01 0.53 -24.49
CA PRO A 250 15.43 0.19 -24.62
C PRO A 250 16.36 1.37 -24.90
N TRP A 251 15.83 2.47 -25.44
CA TRP A 251 16.59 3.69 -25.68
C TRP A 251 16.77 4.50 -24.39
N VAL A 252 15.76 4.56 -23.50
CA VAL A 252 15.84 5.25 -22.19
C VAL A 252 16.84 4.58 -21.28
N VAL A 253 16.87 3.24 -21.26
CA VAL A 253 17.78 2.45 -20.39
C VAL A 253 19.26 2.77 -20.63
N LYS A 254 19.60 3.26 -21.83
CA LYS A 254 20.97 3.62 -22.23
C LYS A 254 21.36 5.06 -21.88
N LEU A 255 20.41 5.90 -21.49
CA LEU A 255 20.65 7.30 -21.18
C LEU A 255 21.16 7.48 -19.74
N THR A 256 21.88 8.57 -19.53
CA THR A 256 22.33 9.03 -18.20
C THR A 256 22.46 10.55 -18.19
N GLY A 257 22.60 11.16 -17.00
CA GLY A 257 22.83 12.59 -16.83
C GLY A 257 21.83 13.47 -17.61
N THR A 258 22.35 14.48 -18.33
CA THR A 258 21.54 15.47 -19.03
C THR A 258 20.60 14.87 -20.09
N GLU A 259 21.02 13.83 -20.81
CA GLU A 259 20.19 13.21 -21.84
C GLU A 259 18.98 12.50 -21.23
N LEU A 260 19.19 11.78 -20.13
CA LEU A 260 18.09 11.15 -19.39
C LEU A 260 17.17 12.21 -18.77
N GLN A 261 17.72 13.29 -18.21
CA GLN A 261 16.93 14.38 -17.66
C GLN A 261 16.04 15.04 -18.71
N GLN A 262 16.57 15.24 -19.93
CA GLN A 262 15.79 15.76 -21.06
C GLN A 262 14.67 14.80 -21.45
N ALA A 263 14.95 13.50 -21.52
CA ALA A 263 13.94 12.48 -21.84
C ALA A 263 12.82 12.42 -20.79
N VAL A 264 13.17 12.46 -19.50
CA VAL A 264 12.22 12.54 -18.37
C VAL A 264 11.33 13.78 -18.49
N ASN A 265 11.92 14.96 -18.69
CA ASN A 265 11.16 16.21 -18.79
C ASN A 265 10.25 16.21 -20.02
N ALA A 266 10.71 15.67 -21.15
CA ALA A 266 9.91 15.51 -22.37
C ALA A 266 8.74 14.54 -22.14
N ARG A 267 8.97 13.44 -21.40
CA ARG A 267 7.94 12.47 -21.03
C ARG A 267 6.83 13.09 -20.19
N ILE A 268 7.18 13.80 -19.11
CA ILE A 268 6.18 14.52 -18.28
C ILE A 268 5.43 15.52 -19.15
N SER A 269 6.15 16.38 -19.89
CA SER A 269 5.54 17.41 -20.73
C SER A 269 4.58 16.81 -21.77
N SER A 270 4.94 15.69 -22.40
CA SER A 270 4.12 14.99 -23.40
C SER A 270 2.82 14.45 -22.80
N LEU A 271 2.89 13.74 -21.67
CA LEU A 271 1.71 13.23 -20.99
C LEU A 271 0.81 14.36 -20.48
N MET A 272 1.40 15.36 -19.80
CA MET A 272 0.64 16.45 -19.19
C MET A 272 -0.02 17.35 -20.24
N SER A 273 0.65 17.59 -21.38
CA SER A 273 0.05 18.37 -22.47
C SER A 273 -1.19 17.71 -23.07
N ARG A 274 -1.30 16.38 -22.97
CA ARG A 274 -2.40 15.62 -23.56
C ARG A 274 -3.47 15.19 -22.56
N PHE A 275 -3.06 14.83 -21.34
CA PHE A 275 -3.90 14.11 -20.39
C PHE A 275 -4.04 14.78 -19.02
N ARG A 276 -3.57 16.03 -18.85
CA ARG A 276 -3.87 16.79 -17.62
C ARG A 276 -5.38 16.79 -17.37
N GLU A 277 -5.78 16.67 -16.11
CA GLU A 277 -7.19 16.66 -15.67
C GLU A 277 -8.02 15.45 -16.11
N GLU A 278 -7.46 14.54 -16.92
CA GLU A 278 -8.16 13.32 -17.37
C GLU A 278 -8.11 12.18 -16.35
N PHE A 279 -7.08 12.20 -15.49
CA PHE A 279 -6.88 11.20 -14.46
C PHE A 279 -6.99 11.84 -13.07
N ILE A 280 -7.77 11.22 -12.20
CA ILE A 280 -7.89 11.68 -10.81
C ILE A 280 -6.60 11.44 -10.03
N HIS A 281 -5.81 10.46 -10.46
CA HIS A 281 -4.55 10.06 -9.85
C HIS A 281 -3.49 9.80 -10.92
N TRP A 282 -2.22 10.08 -10.59
CA TRP A 282 -1.06 9.66 -11.37
C TRP A 282 -0.12 8.82 -10.55
N ASP A 283 0.23 7.63 -11.04
CA ASP A 283 1.38 6.88 -10.55
C ASP A 283 2.63 7.50 -11.20
N VAL A 284 3.29 8.39 -10.46
CA VAL A 284 4.45 9.15 -10.97
C VAL A 284 5.67 8.26 -11.06
N SER A 285 5.96 7.51 -10.00
CA SER A 285 7.02 6.51 -9.96
C SER A 285 6.44 5.19 -9.44
N ASN A 286 6.67 4.13 -10.20
CA ASN A 286 6.25 2.78 -9.90
C ASN A 286 7.48 1.95 -9.49
N GLU A 287 7.38 1.24 -8.36
CA GLU A 287 8.38 0.27 -7.87
C GLU A 287 9.70 0.84 -7.32
N LEU A 288 9.66 2.04 -6.71
CA LEU A 288 10.84 2.75 -6.17
C LEU A 288 11.50 2.14 -4.93
N LEU A 289 10.78 1.35 -4.14
CA LEU A 289 11.35 0.63 -2.99
C LEU A 289 12.16 -0.59 -3.45
N HIS A 290 11.90 -1.12 -4.64
CA HIS A 290 12.56 -2.31 -5.19
C HIS A 290 13.62 -1.98 -6.23
N PHE A 291 13.52 -0.82 -6.89
CA PHE A 291 14.44 -0.39 -7.94
C PHE A 291 14.67 1.12 -7.86
N ASP A 292 15.81 1.57 -8.36
CA ASP A 292 16.30 2.94 -8.23
C ASP A 292 16.90 3.47 -9.56
N PHE A 293 16.37 3.02 -10.70
CA PHE A 293 16.95 3.28 -12.03
C PHE A 293 17.22 4.77 -12.29
N TYR A 294 16.26 5.63 -11.94
CA TYR A 294 16.38 7.07 -12.19
C TYR A 294 17.29 7.74 -11.16
N GLU A 295 17.19 7.40 -9.87
CA GLU A 295 18.07 7.99 -8.84
C GLU A 295 19.55 7.62 -9.06
N GLN A 296 19.85 6.40 -9.50
CA GLN A 296 21.23 6.01 -9.85
C GLN A 296 21.83 6.82 -11.00
N ARG A 297 21.01 7.32 -11.92
CA ARG A 297 21.47 7.97 -13.17
C ARG A 297 21.35 9.49 -13.16
N LEU A 298 20.45 10.03 -12.36
CA LEU A 298 20.18 11.47 -12.23
C LEU A 298 20.61 12.02 -10.88
N GLY A 299 20.88 11.16 -9.90
CA GLY A 299 21.27 11.53 -8.55
C GLY A 299 20.12 11.49 -7.55
N PRO A 300 20.44 11.69 -6.26
CA PRO A 300 19.44 11.69 -5.20
C PRO A 300 18.42 12.81 -5.41
N ASN A 301 17.15 12.53 -5.13
CA ASN A 301 15.99 13.42 -5.33
C ASN A 301 15.48 13.55 -6.78
N ALA A 302 15.99 12.79 -7.74
CA ALA A 302 15.44 12.79 -9.09
C ALA A 302 13.91 12.55 -9.07
N THR A 303 13.47 11.56 -8.30
CA THR A 303 12.05 11.25 -8.14
C THR A 303 11.27 12.39 -7.48
N LEU A 304 11.84 13.07 -6.49
CA LEU A 304 11.20 14.26 -5.89
C LEU A 304 10.92 15.33 -6.96
N ASP A 305 11.85 15.55 -7.88
CA ASP A 305 11.67 16.52 -8.96
C ASP A 305 10.66 16.06 -10.01
N PHE A 306 10.49 14.74 -10.22
CA PHE A 306 9.41 14.20 -11.05
C PHE A 306 8.04 14.54 -10.45
N PHE A 307 7.88 14.34 -9.14
CA PHE A 307 6.64 14.67 -8.43
C PHE A 307 6.36 16.17 -8.47
N LYS A 308 7.36 17.03 -8.21
CA LYS A 308 7.20 18.49 -8.30
C LYS A 308 6.77 18.93 -9.69
N THR A 309 7.46 18.44 -10.73
CA THR A 309 7.18 18.82 -12.12
C THR A 309 5.80 18.34 -12.56
N THR A 310 5.42 17.11 -12.19
CA THR A 310 4.08 16.58 -12.48
C THR A 310 3.01 17.38 -11.75
N HIS A 311 3.20 17.70 -10.46
CA HIS A 311 2.22 18.47 -9.68
C HIS A 311 2.04 19.89 -10.23
N GLN A 312 3.11 20.53 -10.69
CA GLN A 312 3.03 21.84 -11.34
C GLN A 312 2.22 21.79 -12.65
N ALA A 313 2.29 20.68 -13.38
CA ALA A 313 1.62 20.52 -14.66
C ALA A 313 0.15 20.05 -14.53
N ASP A 314 -0.16 19.24 -13.51
CA ASP A 314 -1.51 18.79 -13.17
C ASP A 314 -1.72 18.85 -11.64
N PRO A 315 -2.08 20.04 -11.11
CA PRO A 315 -2.20 20.25 -9.66
C PRO A 315 -3.46 19.61 -9.05
N LEU A 316 -4.41 19.17 -9.87
CA LEU A 316 -5.68 18.59 -9.41
C LEU A 316 -5.58 17.08 -9.21
N ALA A 317 -4.70 16.40 -9.93
CA ALA A 317 -4.45 14.97 -9.74
C ALA A 317 -3.70 14.70 -8.43
N THR A 318 -4.12 13.66 -7.69
CA THR A 318 -3.32 13.17 -6.57
C THR A 318 -2.18 12.30 -7.08
N LEU A 319 -0.95 12.60 -6.67
CA LEU A 319 0.24 11.89 -7.13
C LEU A 319 0.59 10.73 -6.19
N PHE A 320 0.90 9.58 -6.77
CA PHE A 320 1.22 8.35 -6.06
C PHE A 320 2.62 7.86 -6.40
N LEU A 321 3.32 7.39 -5.36
CA LEU A 321 4.35 6.36 -5.50
C LEU A 321 3.62 5.04 -5.40
N ASN A 322 3.61 4.26 -6.49
CA ASN A 322 2.91 2.98 -6.53
C ASN A 322 3.89 1.83 -6.31
N GLU A 323 3.52 0.90 -5.44
CA GLU A 323 4.38 -0.21 -5.07
C GLU A 323 3.63 -1.52 -4.89
N TYR A 324 4.34 -2.63 -5.15
CA TYR A 324 3.91 -3.96 -4.73
C TYR A 324 4.59 -4.33 -3.41
N ASN A 325 4.15 -5.42 -2.76
CA ASN A 325 4.78 -5.92 -1.54
C ASN A 325 4.94 -4.87 -0.40
N VAL A 326 4.00 -3.93 -0.30
CA VAL A 326 3.98 -2.91 0.78
C VAL A 326 3.33 -3.41 2.07
N VAL A 327 2.79 -4.62 2.05
CA VAL A 327 2.28 -5.32 3.23
C VAL A 327 3.31 -6.41 3.54
N GLU A 328 3.91 -6.33 4.73
CA GLU A 328 5.01 -7.17 5.21
C GLU A 328 4.92 -8.64 4.73
N THR A 329 5.77 -9.02 3.79
CA THR A 329 6.10 -10.41 3.48
C THR A 329 7.55 -10.70 3.83
N CYS A 330 7.85 -11.97 4.16
CA CYS A 330 9.19 -12.39 4.59
C CYS A 330 10.29 -12.15 3.55
N ASN A 331 9.89 -11.97 2.29
CA ASN A 331 10.77 -11.85 1.13
C ASN A 331 10.89 -10.40 0.63
N ASP A 332 10.29 -9.44 1.35
CA ASP A 332 10.33 -8.01 0.98
C ASP A 332 11.65 -7.41 1.49
N VAL A 333 12.74 -7.69 0.78
CA VAL A 333 14.04 -7.00 0.93
C VAL A 333 14.65 -6.74 -0.43
#